data_AF-Q607X7-F1
#
_entry.id   AF-Q607X7-F1
#
_cell.length_a   1.000
_cell.length_b   1.000
_cell.length_c   1.000
_cell.angle_alpha   90.00
_cell.angle_beta   90.00
_cell.angle_gamma   90.00
#
_symmetry.space_group_name_H-M   'P 1'
#
loop_
_entity.id
_entity.type
_entity.pdbx_description
1 polymer ?
#
loop_
_entity_poly.entity_id
_entity_poly.type
_entity_poly.pdbx_seq_one_letter_code
_entity_poly.pdbx_strand_id
1 'polypeptide(L)'
;MKIKLLAGAALGISLAAAADDPARCYNIRDPDLRNACLADTRGDKSRCYSIQDPDAKQLCLARLTGDKSRCYNVRDKDLRAACLAGMGR
;
A
#
# COMPACT_ATOMS: atom_id res chain seq x y z
N MET A 1 -18.13 -39.56 38.93
CA MET A 1 -17.21 -39.73 37.78
C MET A 1 -18.03 -39.54 36.50
N LYS A 2 -17.74 -38.69 35.51
CA LYS A 2 -16.75 -37.64 35.24
C LYS A 2 -17.47 -36.70 34.24
N ILE A 3 -17.52 -35.41 34.52
CA ILE A 3 -18.04 -34.38 33.60
C ILE A 3 -17.07 -34.34 32.41
N LYS A 4 -17.51 -34.77 31.22
CA LYS A 4 -16.71 -34.69 30.00
C LYS A 4 -17.00 -33.35 29.33
N LEU A 5 -16.04 -32.44 29.44
CA LEU A 5 -15.98 -31.17 28.73
C LEU A 5 -16.12 -31.45 27.22
N LEU A 6 -17.20 -30.99 26.62
CA LEU A 6 -17.27 -30.83 25.18
C LEU A 6 -16.62 -29.49 24.85
N ALA A 7 -15.37 -29.57 24.41
CA ALA A 7 -14.60 -28.46 23.91
C ALA A 7 -15.37 -27.77 22.77
N GLY A 8 -15.86 -26.57 23.03
CA GLY A 8 -16.39 -25.70 21.99
C GLY A 8 -15.28 -25.37 21.00
N ALA A 9 -15.41 -25.86 19.78
CA ALA A 9 -14.55 -25.48 18.67
C ALA A 9 -14.78 -23.99 18.38
N ALA A 10 -13.93 -23.12 18.93
CA ALA A 10 -13.82 -21.76 18.47
C ALA A 10 -13.26 -21.81 17.03
N LEU A 11 -14.16 -21.71 16.06
CA LEU A 11 -13.83 -21.39 14.67
C LEU A 11 -13.20 -20.00 14.65
N GLY A 12 -11.91 -19.94 14.94
CA GLY A 12 -11.08 -18.77 14.68
C GLY A 12 -10.97 -18.59 13.18
N ILE A 13 -11.90 -17.85 12.59
CA ILE A 13 -11.75 -17.34 11.23
C ILE A 13 -10.64 -16.29 11.32
N SER A 14 -9.40 -16.73 11.14
CA SER A 14 -8.30 -15.83 10.85
C SER A 14 -8.62 -15.16 9.51
N LEU A 15 -9.12 -13.92 9.54
CA LEU A 15 -9.02 -13.02 8.41
C LEU A 15 -7.53 -12.75 8.19
N ALA A 16 -6.87 -13.64 7.46
CA ALA A 16 -5.61 -13.30 6.82
C ALA A 16 -5.96 -12.18 5.83
N ALA A 17 -5.60 -10.95 6.19
CA ALA A 17 -5.57 -9.83 5.26
C ALA A 17 -4.90 -10.34 3.98
N ALA A 18 -5.58 -10.20 2.84
CA ALA A 18 -5.02 -10.54 1.54
C ALA A 18 -3.78 -9.66 1.35
N ALA A 19 -2.63 -10.16 1.78
CA ALA A 19 -1.35 -9.58 1.44
C ALA A 19 -1.26 -9.70 -0.08
N ASP A 20 -1.43 -8.59 -0.79
CA ASP A 20 -1.23 -8.54 -2.23
C ASP A 20 0.14 -9.14 -2.53
N ASP A 21 0.15 -10.31 -3.16
CA ASP A 21 1.38 -11.04 -3.46
C ASP A 21 2.30 -10.14 -4.31
N PRO A 22 3.48 -9.74 -3.80
CA PRO A 22 4.39 -8.89 -4.54
C PRO A 22 4.78 -9.47 -5.90
N ALA A 23 4.63 -10.79 -6.10
CA ALA A 23 4.83 -11.46 -7.39
C ALA A 23 3.98 -10.83 -8.51
N ARG A 24 2.77 -10.35 -8.21
CA ARG A 24 1.86 -9.75 -9.21
C ARG A 24 2.42 -8.45 -9.77
N CYS A 25 3.16 -7.69 -8.97
CA CYS A 25 3.79 -6.44 -9.40
C CYS A 25 4.85 -6.69 -10.49
N TYR A 26 5.55 -7.83 -10.48
CA TYR A 26 6.60 -8.11 -11.47
C TYR A 26 6.06 -8.33 -12.90
N ASN A 27 4.76 -8.64 -13.04
CA ASN A 27 4.11 -8.74 -14.34
C ASN A 27 3.76 -7.36 -14.96
N ILE A 28 3.91 -6.28 -14.19
CA ILE A 28 3.67 -4.92 -14.66
C ILE A 28 4.84 -4.50 -15.57
N ARG A 29 4.50 -4.21 -16.84
CA ARG A 29 5.47 -3.81 -17.87
C ARG A 29 6.02 -2.41 -17.62
N ASP A 30 5.17 -1.50 -17.21
CA ASP A 30 5.56 -0.15 -16.87
C ASP A 30 6.42 -0.15 -15.58
N PRO A 31 7.65 0.39 -15.63
CA PRO A 31 8.58 0.31 -14.51
C PRO A 31 8.12 1.16 -13.31
N ASP A 32 7.43 2.27 -13.55
CA ASP A 32 6.98 3.19 -12.51
C ASP A 32 5.80 2.61 -11.76
N LEU A 33 4.81 2.08 -12.48
CA LEU A 33 3.68 1.33 -11.90
C LEU A 33 4.16 0.08 -11.18
N ARG A 34 5.15 -0.64 -11.72
CA ARG A 34 5.75 -1.79 -11.04
C ARG A 34 6.40 -1.38 -9.73
N ASN A 35 7.20 -0.31 -9.74
CA ASN A 35 7.88 0.16 -8.54
C ASN A 35 6.89 0.68 -7.50
N ALA A 36 5.85 1.41 -7.91
CA ALA A 36 4.77 1.85 -7.01
C ALA A 36 4.04 0.65 -6.38
N CYS A 37 3.68 -0.36 -7.17
CA CYS A 37 3.07 -1.60 -6.69
C CYS A 37 3.98 -2.33 -5.68
N LEU A 38 5.27 -2.47 -5.99
CA LEU A 38 6.23 -3.10 -5.09
C LEU A 38 6.45 -2.28 -3.81
N ALA A 39 6.39 -0.96 -3.89
CA ALA A 39 6.49 -0.07 -2.74
C ALA A 39 5.31 -0.26 -1.79
N ASP A 40 4.09 -0.32 -2.35
CA ASP A 40 2.84 -0.46 -1.60
C ASP A 40 2.73 -1.85 -0.95
N THR A 41 2.94 -2.92 -1.74
CA THR A 41 2.83 -4.31 -1.26
C THR A 41 3.89 -4.68 -0.22
N ARG A 42 5.10 -4.11 -0.30
CA ARG A 42 6.20 -4.42 0.62
C ARG A 42 6.43 -3.35 1.69
N GLY A 43 5.73 -2.21 1.62
CA GLY A 43 6.03 -1.03 2.44
C GLY A 43 7.43 -0.43 2.18
N ASP A 44 8.09 -0.76 1.05
CA ASP A 44 9.46 -0.34 0.78
C ASP A 44 9.49 1.00 0.05
N LYS A 45 9.61 2.08 0.84
CA LYS A 45 9.76 3.46 0.36
C LYS A 45 10.90 3.63 -0.65
N SER A 46 11.96 2.82 -0.58
CA SER A 46 13.11 2.90 -1.49
C SER A 46 12.68 2.74 -2.95
N ARG A 47 11.65 1.93 -3.20
CA ARG A 47 11.07 1.73 -4.54
C ARG A 47 10.45 2.98 -5.12
N CYS A 48 9.86 3.85 -4.30
CA CYS A 48 9.33 5.13 -4.79
C CYS A 48 10.43 6.02 -5.39
N TYR A 49 11.69 5.90 -4.93
CA TYR A 49 12.79 6.69 -5.49
C TYR A 49 13.23 6.21 -6.88
N SER A 50 12.90 4.97 -7.26
CA SER A 50 13.16 4.41 -8.59
C SER A 50 12.12 4.81 -9.63
N ILE A 51 11.01 5.43 -9.21
CA ILE A 51 9.97 5.96 -10.10
C ILE A 51 10.51 7.21 -10.82
N GLN A 52 10.42 7.21 -12.15
CA GLN A 52 10.92 8.29 -13.00
C GLN A 52 9.93 9.45 -13.09
N ASP A 53 8.63 9.15 -13.18
CA ASP A 53 7.61 10.19 -13.15
C ASP A 53 7.62 10.92 -11.78
N PRO A 54 7.86 12.25 -11.78
CA PRO A 54 8.02 12.98 -10.54
C PRO A 54 6.74 13.02 -9.71
N ASP A 55 5.57 13.07 -10.35
CA ASP A 55 4.29 13.16 -9.66
C ASP A 55 3.94 11.80 -9.02
N ALA A 56 4.06 10.71 -9.76
CA ALA A 56 3.90 9.35 -9.26
C ALA A 56 4.87 9.04 -8.11
N LYS A 57 6.12 9.51 -8.19
CA LYS A 57 7.09 9.41 -7.10
C LYS A 57 6.62 10.13 -5.85
N GLN A 58 6.14 11.39 -5.96
CA GLN A 58 5.65 12.11 -4.79
C GLN A 58 4.38 11.47 -4.21
N LEU A 59 3.47 10.98 -5.05
CA LEU A 59 2.28 10.25 -4.61
C LEU A 59 2.65 8.97 -3.84
N CYS A 60 3.59 8.19 -4.37
CA CYS A 60 4.11 6.97 -3.72
C CYS A 60 4.72 7.28 -2.35
N LEU A 61 5.57 8.32 -2.28
CA LEU A 61 6.18 8.76 -1.02
C LEU A 61 5.13 9.26 -0.02
N ALA A 62 4.17 10.08 -0.46
CA ALA A 62 3.11 10.59 0.38
C ALA A 62 2.34 9.45 1.07
N ARG A 63 1.91 8.46 0.29
CA ARG A 63 1.15 7.31 0.79
C ARG A 63 1.93 6.49 1.81
N LEU A 64 3.18 6.15 1.50
CA LEU A 64 3.98 5.30 2.39
C LEU A 64 4.47 6.01 3.66
N THR A 65 4.73 7.32 3.61
CA THR A 65 5.21 8.05 4.80
C THR A 65 4.12 8.76 5.57
N GLY A 66 2.88 8.83 5.05
CA GLY A 66 1.83 9.65 5.64
C GLY A 66 2.14 11.16 5.60
N ASP A 67 3.09 11.59 4.77
CA ASP A 67 3.57 12.98 4.74
C ASP A 67 2.77 13.79 3.71
N LYS A 68 1.81 14.57 4.20
CA LYS A 68 0.97 15.44 3.37
C LYS A 68 1.78 16.50 2.60
N SER A 69 2.97 16.89 3.08
CA SER A 69 3.82 17.86 2.39
C SER A 69 4.24 17.39 1.00
N ARG A 70 4.36 16.07 0.81
CA ARG A 70 4.70 15.44 -0.47
C ARG A 70 3.67 15.72 -1.56
N CYS A 71 2.38 15.74 -1.21
CA CYS A 71 1.32 16.05 -2.17
C CYS A 71 1.48 17.45 -2.78
N TYR A 72 2.01 18.43 -2.04
CA TYR A 72 2.21 19.79 -2.58
C TYR A 72 3.30 19.86 -3.65
N ASN A 73 4.19 18.87 -3.72
CA ASN A 73 5.22 18.75 -4.75
C ASN A 73 4.71 18.08 -6.05
N VAL A 74 3.46 17.59 -6.06
CA VAL A 74 2.81 17.06 -7.27
C VAL A 74 2.44 18.23 -8.18
N ARG A 75 2.89 18.18 -9.43
CA ARG A 75 2.74 19.23 -10.43
C ARG A 75 1.36 19.23 -11.05
N ASP A 76 0.84 18.04 -11.37
CA ASP A 76 -0.52 17.86 -11.82
C ASP A 76 -1.52 18.27 -10.72
N LYS A 77 -2.45 19.15 -11.09
CA LYS A 77 -3.37 19.75 -10.11
C LYS A 77 -4.40 18.75 -9.59
N ASP A 78 -4.87 17.86 -10.46
CA ASP A 78 -5.90 16.89 -10.13
C ASP A 78 -5.32 15.77 -9.28
N LEU A 79 -4.13 15.27 -9.62
CA LEU A 79 -3.39 14.31 -8.81
C LEU A 79 -3.03 14.89 -7.43
N ARG A 80 -2.62 16.16 -7.38
CA ARG A 80 -2.36 16.84 -6.11
C ARG A 80 -3.62 16.93 -5.25
N ALA A 81 -4.74 17.34 -5.82
CA ALA A 81 -6.01 17.44 -5.10
C ALA A 81 -6.45 16.07 -4.56
N ALA A 82 -6.35 15.02 -5.39
CA ALA A 82 -6.65 13.65 -4.99
C ALA A 82 -5.73 13.16 -3.86
N CYS A 83 -4.43 13.45 -3.94
CA CYS A 83 -3.46 13.14 -2.88
C CYS A 83 -3.86 13.81 -1.57
N LEU A 84 -4.06 15.14 -1.57
CA LEU A 84 -4.38 15.90 -0.36
C LEU A 84 -5.69 15.45 0.30
N ALA A 85 -6.69 15.05 -0.52
CA ALA A 85 -7.95 14.51 -0.04
C ALA A 85 -7.79 13.13 0.62
N GLY A 86 -6.92 12.26 0.06
CA GLY A 86 -6.65 10.93 0.59
C GLY A 86 -5.88 10.90 1.92
N MET A 87 -5.15 11.97 2.24
CA MET A 87 -4.28 12.06 3.43
C MET A 87 -5.01 12.50 4.71
N GLY A 88 -6.33 12.70 4.68
CA GLY A 88 -7.13 13.21 5.78
C GLY A 88 -7.92 12.16 6.57
N ARG A 89 -7.53 10.89 6.53
CA ARG A 89 -8.21 9.78 7.24
C ARG A 89 -7.40 9.27 8.41
#